data_AF-A0A645EL49-F1
#
_entry.id   AF-A0A645EL49-F1
#
_cell.length_a   1.000
_cell.length_b   1.000
_cell.length_c   1.000
_cell.angle_alpha   90.00
_cell.angle_beta   90.00
_cell.angle_gamma   90.00
#
_symmetry.space_group_name_H-M   'P 1'
#
loop_
_entity.id
_entity.type
_entity.pdbx_description
1 polymer ?
#
loop_
_entity_poly.entity_id
_entity_poly.type
_entity_poly.pdbx_seq_one_letter_code
_entity_poly.pdbx_strand_id
1 'polypeptide(L)'
;MLIERELSGESVPEPVGIKQAHEKTYYQIHKEIREAQHQSGAQLGSLSNQTWIRLVPGFLLRTMIKLADKNIKMAAKYGKIAVTAVGMYSREPFWFIPHGTATVLLTIGSIGNKVVEYEGQLLAREHLCLTVSFDHDIVDGAPASRFMSRLTEIIRNGELLKTGQNV
;
A
#
# COMPACT_ATOMS: atom_id res chain seq x y z
N MET A 1 0.08 -0.39 -5.27
CA MET A 1 1.06 -0.80 -4.24
C MET A 1 2.44 -0.34 -4.68
N LEU A 2 3.27 0.20 -3.80
CA LEU A 2 4.67 0.44 -4.12
C LEU A 2 5.45 -0.84 -3.85
N ILE A 3 6.17 -1.33 -4.85
CA ILE A 3 7.07 -2.47 -4.71
C ILE A 3 8.48 -2.03 -5.09
N GLU A 4 9.46 -2.71 -4.52
CA GLU A 4 10.84 -2.54 -4.93
C GLU A 4 11.14 -3.36 -6.17
N ARG A 5 11.80 -2.74 -7.15
CA ARG A 5 12.37 -3.40 -8.33
C ARG A 5 13.87 -3.15 -8.35
N GLU A 6 14.63 -4.20 -8.63
CA GLU A 6 16.06 -4.09 -8.86
C GLU A 6 16.28 -3.71 -10.34
N LEU A 7 16.75 -2.49 -10.57
CA LEU A 7 17.09 -1.97 -11.88
C LEU A 7 18.58 -1.65 -11.89
N SER A 8 19.35 -2.37 -12.71
CA SER A 8 20.79 -2.12 -12.88
C SER A 8 21.61 -2.12 -11.56
N GLY A 9 21.21 -2.94 -10.58
CA GLY A 9 21.87 -3.03 -9.27
C GLY A 9 21.42 -2.01 -8.22
N GLU A 10 20.45 -1.14 -8.56
CA GLU A 10 19.82 -0.20 -7.62
C GLU A 10 18.36 -0.58 -7.36
N SER A 11 17.92 -0.48 -6.10
CA SER A 11 16.52 -0.70 -5.71
C SER A 11 15.71 0.57 -5.93
N VAL A 12 14.76 0.52 -6.86
CA VAL A 12 13.88 1.65 -7.18
C VAL A 12 12.44 1.32 -6.78
N PRO A 13 11.75 2.23 -6.05
CA PRO A 13 10.33 2.04 -5.73
C PRO A 13 9.46 2.29 -6.97
N GLU A 14 8.67 1.30 -7.36
CA GLU A 14 7.73 1.43 -8.47
C GLU A 14 6.28 1.11 -8.07
N PRO A 15 5.31 1.94 -8.47
CA PRO A 15 3.91 1.64 -8.27
C PRO A 15 3.45 0.51 -9.20
N VAL A 16 2.95 -0.57 -8.60
CA VAL A 16 2.26 -1.68 -9.26
C VAL A 16 0.78 -1.66 -8.93
N GLY A 17 -0.05 -1.72 -9.97
CA GLY A 17 -1.50 -1.75 -9.87
C GLY A 17 -2.03 -3.18 -9.85
N ILE A 18 -2.52 -3.63 -8.70
CA ILE A 18 -3.23 -4.91 -8.59
C ILE A 18 -4.67 -4.70 -9.01
N LYS A 19 -5.04 -5.20 -10.19
CA LYS A 19 -6.40 -5.09 -10.71
C LYS A 19 -7.34 -6.08 -10.02
N GLN A 20 -8.58 -5.67 -9.78
CA GLN A 20 -9.64 -6.53 -9.23
C GLN A 20 -9.18 -7.34 -7.99
N ALA A 21 -8.48 -6.71 -7.05
CA ALA A 21 -7.93 -7.39 -5.87
C ALA A 21 -9.01 -8.09 -5.02
N HIS A 22 -10.26 -7.62 -5.06
CA HIS A 22 -11.39 -8.22 -4.35
C HIS A 22 -11.86 -9.57 -4.91
N GLU A 23 -11.48 -9.91 -6.16
CA GLU A 23 -11.78 -11.19 -6.80
C GLU A 23 -10.63 -12.20 -6.65
N LYS A 24 -9.51 -11.78 -6.05
CA LYS A 24 -8.27 -12.56 -5.97
C LYS A 24 -8.03 -13.12 -4.58
N THR A 25 -7.46 -14.32 -4.51
CA THR A 25 -6.96 -14.88 -3.26
C THR A 25 -5.67 -14.21 -2.82
N TYR A 26 -5.30 -14.34 -1.54
CA TYR A 26 -4.01 -13.82 -1.06
C TYR A 26 -2.83 -14.40 -1.85
N TYR A 27 -2.93 -15.68 -2.25
CA TYR A 27 -1.86 -16.36 -3.00
C TYR A 27 -1.73 -15.80 -4.41
N GLN A 28 -2.84 -15.53 -5.11
CA GLN A 28 -2.83 -14.91 -6.42
C GLN A 28 -2.24 -13.49 -6.36
N ILE A 29 -2.64 -12.70 -5.36
CA ILE A 29 -2.07 -11.36 -5.14
C ILE A 29 -0.57 -11.47 -4.83
N HIS A 30 -0.17 -12.41 -3.98
CA HIS A 30 1.24 -12.65 -3.65
C HIS A 30 2.05 -12.99 -4.90
N LYS A 31 1.55 -13.90 -5.73
CA LYS A 31 2.20 -14.31 -6.98
C LYS A 31 2.36 -13.12 -7.93
N GLU A 32 1.33 -12.31 -8.12
CA GLU A 32 1.37 -11.10 -8.97
C GLU A 32 2.39 -10.08 -8.46
N ILE A 33 2.47 -9.87 -7.14
CA ILE A 33 3.49 -9.00 -6.53
C ILE A 33 4.89 -9.54 -6.82
N ARG A 34 5.14 -10.84 -6.59
CA ARG A 34 6.45 -11.47 -6.82
C ARG A 34 6.85 -11.42 -8.29
N GLU A 35 5.93 -11.73 -9.20
CA GLU A 35 6.15 -11.62 -10.64
C GLU A 35 6.51 -10.18 -11.03
N ALA A 36 5.83 -9.18 -10.48
CA ALA A 36 6.13 -7.77 -10.74
C ALA A 36 7.48 -7.31 -10.16
N GLN A 37 7.94 -7.88 -9.04
CA GLN A 37 9.29 -7.65 -8.51
C GLN A 37 10.38 -8.25 -9.42
N HIS A 38 10.12 -9.41 -10.02
CA HIS A 38 11.09 -10.15 -10.84
C HIS A 38 11.15 -9.71 -12.31
N GLN A 39 10.12 -9.03 -12.83
CA GLN A 39 10.20 -8.46 -14.18
C GLN A 39 11.22 -7.33 -14.19
N SER A 40 12.45 -7.58 -14.67
CA SER A 40 13.51 -6.58 -14.89
C SER A 40 13.33 -5.92 -16.27
N GLY A 41 12.39 -4.99 -16.38
CA GLY A 41 12.13 -4.20 -17.58
C GLY A 41 12.47 -2.73 -17.35
N ALA A 42 13.37 -2.18 -18.18
CA ALA A 42 14.09 -0.90 -18.08
C ALA A 42 13.25 0.40 -18.11
N GLN A 43 12.01 0.41 -17.62
CA GLN A 43 11.16 1.59 -17.65
C GLN A 43 10.54 1.86 -16.28
N LEU A 44 10.97 2.96 -15.64
CA LEU A 44 10.21 3.64 -14.60
C LEU A 44 8.86 4.05 -15.21
N GLY A 45 7.75 3.56 -14.65
CA GLY A 45 6.42 4.05 -14.98
C GLY A 45 5.54 3.06 -15.75
N SER A 46 5.54 1.78 -15.39
CA SER A 46 4.67 0.74 -15.98
C SER A 46 3.17 1.13 -16.05
N LEU A 47 2.68 2.01 -15.16
CA LEU A 47 1.30 2.50 -15.19
C LEU A 47 1.00 3.51 -16.31
N SER A 48 2.03 4.14 -16.88
CA SER A 48 1.91 5.14 -17.94
C SER A 48 3.15 5.08 -18.80
N ASN A 49 3.10 4.28 -19.87
CA ASN A 49 4.12 4.06 -20.90
C ASN A 49 4.48 5.36 -21.68
N GLN A 50 4.68 6.46 -20.97
CA GLN A 50 4.47 7.83 -21.42
C GLN A 50 5.60 8.70 -20.86
N THR A 51 6.78 8.51 -21.47
CA THR A 51 8.02 9.28 -21.26
C THR A 51 7.85 10.79 -21.46
N TRP A 52 6.77 11.25 -22.11
CA TRP A 52 6.47 12.68 -22.30
C TRP A 52 6.24 13.43 -20.99
N ILE A 53 5.83 12.75 -19.91
CA ILE A 53 5.55 13.38 -18.61
C ILE A 53 6.79 14.08 -18.04
N ARG A 54 8.00 13.58 -18.36
CA ARG A 54 9.28 14.19 -17.94
C ARG A 54 9.52 15.57 -18.56
N LEU A 55 8.87 15.88 -19.69
CA LEU A 55 9.02 17.14 -20.41
C LEU A 55 8.03 18.22 -19.94
N VAL A 56 7.08 17.86 -19.06
CA VAL A 56 6.03 18.78 -18.60
C VAL A 56 6.59 19.66 -17.47
N PRO A 57 6.51 21.00 -17.59
CA PRO A 57 6.85 21.91 -16.51
C PRO A 57 6.10 21.55 -15.21
N GLY A 58 6.77 21.60 -14.06
CA GLY A 58 6.23 21.09 -12.79
C GLY A 58 4.89 21.72 -12.36
N PHE A 59 4.63 22.98 -12.72
CA PHE A 59 3.34 23.63 -12.43
C PHE A 59 2.18 23.04 -13.26
N LEU A 60 2.42 22.71 -14.53
CA LEU A 60 1.45 22.03 -15.41
C LEU A 60 1.23 20.59 -14.96
N LEU A 61 2.29 19.90 -14.54
CA LEU A 61 2.16 18.54 -14.03
C LEU A 61 1.28 18.49 -12.77
N ARG A 62 1.47 19.45 -11.85
CA ARG A 62 0.64 19.56 -10.64
C ARG A 62 -0.83 19.81 -10.96
N THR A 63 -1.14 20.70 -11.90
CA THR A 63 -2.54 20.96 -12.29
C THR A 63 -3.15 19.76 -13.00
N MET A 64 -2.41 19.13 -13.92
CA MET A 64 -2.82 17.92 -14.63
C MET A 64 -3.15 16.78 -13.67
N ILE A 65 -2.31 16.53 -12.66
CA ILE A 65 -2.56 15.50 -11.64
C ILE A 65 -3.83 15.81 -10.86
N LYS A 66 -4.02 17.07 -10.41
CA LYS A 66 -5.24 17.49 -9.69
C LYS A 66 -6.51 17.29 -10.53
N LEU A 67 -6.47 17.57 -11.84
CA LEU A 67 -7.59 17.32 -12.74
C LEU A 67 -7.81 15.82 -12.98
N ALA A 68 -6.74 15.06 -13.18
CA ALA A 68 -6.80 13.63 -13.43
C ALA A 68 -7.38 12.88 -12.23
N ASP A 69 -7.07 13.30 -11.01
CA ASP A 69 -7.53 12.62 -9.80
C ASP A 69 -9.04 12.77 -9.53
N LYS A 70 -9.64 13.84 -10.08
CA LYS A 70 -11.11 14.03 -10.12
C LYS A 70 -11.81 13.16 -11.17
N ASN A 71 -11.08 12.51 -12.08
CA ASN A 71 -11.66 11.70 -13.12
C ASN A 71 -11.84 10.24 -12.67
N ILE A 72 -13.09 9.77 -12.62
CA ILE A 72 -13.43 8.40 -12.21
C ILE A 72 -12.74 7.34 -13.08
N LYS A 73 -12.54 7.62 -14.39
CA LYS A 73 -11.84 6.68 -15.28
C LYS A 73 -10.36 6.54 -14.90
N MET A 74 -9.74 7.62 -14.45
CA MET A 74 -8.37 7.58 -13.95
C MET A 74 -8.31 6.90 -12.59
N ALA A 75 -9.24 7.21 -11.68
CA ALA A 75 -9.37 6.52 -10.40
C ALA A 75 -9.50 5.00 -10.57
N ALA A 76 -10.33 4.54 -11.51
CA ALA A 76 -10.50 3.11 -11.82
C ALA A 76 -9.22 2.48 -12.39
N LYS A 77 -8.43 3.25 -13.16
CA LYS A 77 -7.17 2.78 -13.77
C LYS A 77 -6.01 2.69 -12.78
N TYR A 78 -5.88 3.67 -11.89
CA TYR A 78 -4.74 3.78 -10.97
C TYR A 78 -5.03 3.25 -9.55
N GLY A 79 -6.30 2.97 -9.24
CA GLY A 79 -6.75 2.51 -7.93
C GLY A 79 -6.96 3.66 -6.94
N LYS A 80 -7.87 3.47 -5.97
CA LYS A 80 -8.14 4.44 -4.89
C LYS A 80 -7.55 4.04 -3.53
N ILE A 81 -6.92 2.88 -3.45
CA ILE A 81 -6.19 2.41 -2.28
C ILE A 81 -4.72 2.23 -2.68
N ALA A 82 -3.81 2.89 -1.99
CA ALA A 82 -2.38 2.64 -2.14
C ALA A 82 -1.83 1.99 -0.88
N VAL A 83 -1.05 0.93 -1.08
CA VAL A 83 -0.34 0.22 -0.01
C VAL A 83 1.16 0.40 -0.23
N THR A 84 1.88 0.73 0.84
CA THR A 84 3.35 0.84 0.84
C THR A 84 3.94 0.11 2.04
N ALA A 85 5.02 -0.63 1.83
CA ALA A 85 5.68 -1.44 2.85
C ALA A 85 7.10 -0.91 3.11
N VAL A 86 7.18 0.22 3.82
CA VAL A 86 8.47 0.83 4.18
C VAL A 86 9.16 0.09 5.32
N GLY A 87 8.39 -0.65 6.13
CA GLY A 87 8.86 -1.37 7.31
C GLY A 87 10.02 -2.34 7.08
N MET A 88 10.19 -2.80 5.84
CA MET A 88 11.22 -3.77 5.47
C MET A 88 12.66 -3.26 5.67
N TYR A 89 12.84 -1.94 5.81
CA TYR A 89 14.16 -1.30 5.88
C TYR A 89 14.66 -0.96 7.27
N SER A 90 13.87 -1.18 8.32
CA SER A 90 14.30 -0.90 9.68
C SER A 90 14.01 -2.06 10.62
N ARG A 91 14.95 -2.28 11.55
CA ARG A 91 14.81 -3.22 12.66
C ARG A 91 14.14 -2.59 13.87
N GLU A 92 14.07 -1.26 13.92
CA GLU A 92 13.43 -0.53 15.02
C GLU A 92 11.96 -0.22 14.71
N PRO A 93 11.07 -0.14 15.72
CA PRO A 93 9.69 0.28 15.52
C PRO A 93 9.63 1.71 14.96
N PHE A 94 9.07 1.88 13.76
CA PHE A 94 8.89 3.20 13.17
C PHE A 94 7.57 3.31 12.40
N TRP A 95 7.02 4.52 12.41
CA TRP A 95 5.85 4.91 11.63
C TRP A 95 6.28 5.85 10.52
N PHE A 96 5.60 5.75 9.39
CA PHE A 96 5.80 6.65 8.27
C PHE A 96 4.47 7.29 7.90
N ILE A 97 4.51 8.59 7.62
CA ILE A 97 3.33 9.36 7.22
C ILE A 97 3.24 9.26 5.70
N PRO A 98 2.23 8.56 5.14
CA PRO A 98 2.11 8.48 3.71
C PRO A 98 1.80 9.85 3.10
N HIS A 99 2.31 10.07 1.91
CA HIS A 99 1.95 11.21 1.08
C HIS A 99 1.48 10.69 -0.28
N GLY A 100 0.31 11.13 -0.72
CA GLY A 100 -0.30 10.68 -1.96
C GLY A 100 -1.72 11.20 -2.11
N THR A 101 -2.35 10.89 -3.24
CA THR A 101 -3.69 11.37 -3.59
C THR A 101 -4.74 10.25 -3.59
N ALA A 102 -4.37 9.05 -3.13
CA ALA A 102 -5.32 7.96 -3.01
C ALA A 102 -6.32 8.24 -1.86
N THR A 103 -7.56 7.77 -2.02
CA THR A 103 -8.60 7.91 -0.99
C THR A 103 -8.21 7.22 0.32
N VAL A 104 -7.51 6.09 0.23
CA VAL A 104 -6.93 5.40 1.39
C VAL A 104 -5.45 5.13 1.12
N LEU A 105 -4.59 5.60 2.01
CA LEU A 105 -3.16 5.31 2.02
C LEU A 105 -2.86 4.42 3.22
N LEU A 106 -2.40 3.19 2.95
CA LEU A 106 -2.02 2.20 3.95
C LEU A 106 -0.50 2.04 3.95
N THR A 107 0.13 2.41 5.05
CA THR A 107 1.57 2.30 5.25
C THR A 107 1.88 1.23 6.28
N ILE A 108 2.57 0.19 5.83
CA ILE A 108 3.07 -0.90 6.65
C ILE A 108 4.49 -0.51 7.09
N GLY A 109 4.62 -0.14 8.36
CA GLY A 109 5.87 0.10 9.05
C GLY A 109 6.51 -1.19 9.57
N SER A 110 7.51 -1.07 10.44
CA SER A 110 8.22 -2.22 10.98
C SER A 110 7.41 -2.96 12.05
N ILE A 111 7.83 -4.20 12.30
CA ILE A 111 7.37 -5.01 13.42
C ILE A 111 8.41 -4.90 14.53
N GLY A 112 7.98 -4.67 15.77
CA GLY A 112 8.89 -4.65 16.90
C GLY A 112 8.25 -5.08 18.21
N ASN A 113 9.08 -5.45 19.17
CA ASN A 113 8.65 -5.95 20.47
C ASN A 113 8.17 -4.81 21.37
N LYS A 114 6.99 -4.99 21.97
CA LYS A 114 6.48 -4.11 23.03
C LYS A 114 5.97 -4.95 24.19
N VAL A 115 6.18 -4.45 25.40
CA VAL A 115 5.53 -4.99 26.59
C VAL A 115 4.12 -4.43 26.64
N VAL A 116 3.13 -5.32 26.70
CA VAL A 116 1.72 -4.97 26.83
C VAL A 116 1.12 -5.69 28.03
N GLU A 117 0.17 -5.03 28.67
CA GLU A 117 -0.68 -5.69 29.66
C GLU A 117 -1.77 -6.47 28.94
N TYR A 118 -1.89 -7.75 29.27
CA TYR A 118 -2.95 -8.62 28.77
C TYR A 118 -3.46 -9.46 29.95
N GLU A 119 -4.75 -9.31 30.28
CA GLU A 119 -5.38 -10.02 31.40
C GLU A 119 -4.62 -9.85 32.73
N GLY A 120 -4.10 -8.64 33.00
CA GLY A 120 -3.34 -8.31 34.22
C GLY A 120 -1.89 -8.78 34.24
N GLN A 121 -1.38 -9.36 33.14
CA GLN A 121 0.01 -9.79 33.01
C GLN A 121 0.77 -8.95 31.99
N LEU A 122 2.02 -8.59 32.30
CA LEU A 122 2.92 -7.95 31.35
C LEU A 122 3.54 -8.99 30.43
N LEU A 123 3.22 -8.93 29.14
CA LEU A 123 3.71 -9.83 28.11
C LEU A 123 4.48 -9.07 27.04
N ALA A 124 5.61 -9.60 26.62
CA ALA A 124 6.28 -9.13 25.41
C ALA A 124 5.55 -9.69 24.18
N ARG A 125 5.10 -8.82 23.28
CA ARG A 125 4.48 -9.19 22.00
C ARG A 125 5.07 -8.39 20.85
N GLU A 126 5.02 -8.97 19.66
CA GLU A 126 5.32 -8.26 18.42
C GLU A 126 4.16 -7.34 18.04
N HIS A 127 4.49 -6.10 17.68
CA HIS A 127 3.54 -5.09 17.23
C HIS A 127 3.92 -4.59 15.85
N LEU A 128 2.95 -4.63 14.93
CA LEU A 128 3.06 -4.00 13.63
C LEU A 128 2.77 -2.50 13.73
N CYS A 129 3.70 -1.67 13.27
CA CYS A 129 3.47 -0.24 13.11
C CYS A 129 2.64 0.00 11.83
N LEU A 130 1.41 0.45 11.98
CA LEU A 130 0.50 0.71 10.87
C LEU A 130 0.07 2.17 10.87
N THR A 131 0.21 2.84 9.72
CA THR A 131 -0.34 4.19 9.50
C THR A 131 -1.36 4.13 8.38
N VAL A 132 -2.56 4.66 8.61
CA VAL A 132 -3.60 4.77 7.57
C VAL A 132 -4.08 6.21 7.48
N SER A 133 -4.10 6.74 6.27
CA SER A 133 -4.63 8.09 5.98
C SER A 133 -5.82 7.98 5.05
N PHE A 134 -6.84 8.78 5.34
CA PHE A 134 -8.09 8.83 4.60
C PHE A 134 -8.28 10.22 4.02
N ASP A 135 -8.77 10.28 2.79
CA ASP A 135 -9.29 11.52 2.20
C ASP A 135 -10.62 11.88 2.87
N HIS A 136 -10.61 12.92 3.72
CA HIS A 136 -11.78 13.37 4.47
C HIS A 136 -12.81 14.13 3.63
N ASP A 137 -12.51 14.46 2.37
CA ASP A 137 -13.54 14.93 1.44
C ASP A 137 -14.45 13.77 1.00
N ILE A 138 -14.04 12.51 1.23
CA ILE A 138 -14.72 11.30 0.79
C ILE A 138 -15.11 10.38 1.97
N VAL A 139 -14.26 10.27 2.99
CA VAL A 139 -14.41 9.29 4.10
C VAL A 139 -14.50 10.00 5.44
N ASP A 140 -15.64 9.85 6.11
CA ASP A 140 -15.85 10.36 7.46
C ASP A 140 -15.16 9.50 8.54
N GLY A 141 -15.06 10.04 9.75
CA GLY A 141 -14.42 9.38 10.89
C GLY A 141 -15.08 8.05 11.29
N ALA A 142 -16.41 7.95 11.25
CA ALA A 142 -17.12 6.72 11.65
C ALA A 142 -16.87 5.54 10.66
N PRO A 143 -17.02 5.71 9.33
CA PRO A 143 -16.57 4.71 8.35
C PRO A 143 -15.08 4.34 8.50
N ALA A 144 -14.19 5.32 8.67
CA ALA A 144 -12.76 5.07 8.84
C ALA A 144 -12.46 4.21 10.08
N SER A 145 -13.10 4.52 11.21
CA SER A 145 -12.97 3.75 12.45
C SER A 145 -13.45 2.30 12.29
N ARG A 146 -14.62 2.09 11.65
CA ARG A 146 -15.13 0.73 11.37
C ARG A 146 -14.19 -0.05 10.46
N PHE A 147 -13.67 0.59 9.41
CA PHE A 147 -12.68 0.00 8.53
C PHE A 147 -11.43 -0.44 9.29
N MET A 148 -10.87 0.43 10.13
CA MET A 148 -9.68 0.12 10.93
C MET A 148 -9.92 -1.00 11.95
N SER A 149 -11.08 -1.01 12.60
CA SER A 149 -11.47 -2.09 13.52
C SER A 149 -11.49 -3.42 12.80
N ARG A 150 -12.13 -3.51 11.64
CA ARG A 150 -12.21 -4.75 10.86
C ARG A 150 -10.84 -5.16 10.29
N LEU A 151 -10.07 -4.21 9.78
CA LEU A 151 -8.74 -4.47 9.23
C LEU A 151 -7.80 -5.07 10.29
N THR A 152 -7.75 -4.46 11.48
CA THR A 152 -6.90 -4.93 12.58
C THR A 152 -7.33 -6.30 13.11
N GLU A 153 -8.63 -6.57 13.15
CA GLU A 153 -9.17 -7.90 13.49
C GLU A 153 -8.73 -8.97 12.48
N ILE A 154 -8.92 -8.71 11.18
CA ILE A 154 -8.52 -9.65 10.11
C ILE A 154 -7.01 -9.95 10.19
N ILE A 155 -6.18 -8.92 10.37
CA ILE A 155 -4.72 -9.09 10.49
C ILE A 155 -4.36 -9.91 11.73
N ARG A 156 -4.96 -9.60 12.88
CA ARG A 156 -4.70 -10.30 14.15
C ARG A 156 -5.07 -11.77 14.08
N ASN A 157 -6.20 -12.10 13.45
CA ASN A 157 -6.74 -13.46 13.41
C ASN A 157 -6.17 -14.31 12.25
N GLY A 158 -5.53 -13.67 11.26
CA GLY A 158 -5.04 -14.34 10.06
C GLY A 158 -6.14 -15.02 9.23
N GLU A 159 -7.38 -14.51 9.28
CA GLU A 159 -8.58 -15.13 8.68
C GLU A 159 -8.37 -15.47 7.19
N LEU A 160 -7.73 -14.55 6.45
CA LEU A 160 -7.53 -14.69 5.00
C LEU A 160 -6.43 -15.70 4.63
N LEU A 161 -5.52 -16.03 5.54
CA LEU A 161 -4.48 -17.04 5.29
C LEU A 161 -5.07 -18.45 5.27
N LYS A 162 -6.09 -18.71 6.09
CA LYS A 162 -6.76 -20.01 6.20
C LYS A 162 -7.59 -20.36 4.95
N THR A 163 -8.04 -19.35 4.23
CA THR A 163 -8.96 -19.51 3.09
C THR A 163 -8.23 -19.81 1.78
N GLY A 164 -6.97 -19.39 1.63
CA GLY A 164 -6.22 -19.54 0.38
C GLY A 164 -5.38 -20.81 0.23
N GLN A 165 -5.42 -21.74 1.19
CA GLN A 165 -4.74 -23.04 1.09
C GLN A 165 -5.59 -24.14 0.41
N ASN A 166 -6.87 -23.86 0.14
CA ASN A 166 -7.83 -24.85 -0.39
C ASN A 166 -8.08 -24.71 -1.91
N VAL A 167 -7.17 -24.08 -2.66
CA VAL A 167 -7.25 -23.95 -4.14
C VAL A 167 -5.92 -24.35 -4.76
#